data_AF-A0A920TMN0-F1
#
_entry.id   AF-A0A920TMN0-F1
#
_cell.length_a   1.000
_cell.length_b   1.000
_cell.length_c   1.000
_cell.angle_alpha   90.00
_cell.angle_beta   90.00
_cell.angle_gamma   90.00
#
_symmetry.space_group_name_H-M   'P 1'
#
loop_
_entity.id
_entity.type
_entity.pdbx_description
1 polymer ?
#
loop_
_entity_poly.entity_id
_entity_poly.type
_entity_poly.pdbx_seq_one_letter_code
_entity_poly.pdbx_strand_id
1 'polypeptide(L)' 'MDLALPEFEKTMIEAALGKTMGKKNEAAKLLGWGRNTLTRKIKDLGMS' A
#
# COMPACT_ATOMS: atom_id res chain seq x y z
N MET A 1 1.47 16.35 -14.55
CA MET A 1 0.85 15.19 -15.22
C MET A 1 1.17 13.94 -14.38
N ASP A 2 1.03 14.01 -13.05
CA ASP A 2 1.79 13.12 -12.15
C ASP A 2 0.90 12.39 -11.11
N LEU A 3 -0.40 12.23 -11.40
CA LEU A 3 -1.36 11.60 -10.49
C LEU A 3 -1.48 10.07 -10.68
N ALA A 4 -1.00 9.53 -11.80
CA ALA A 4 -1.17 8.11 -12.11
C ALA A 4 -0.42 7.20 -11.12
N LEU A 5 0.76 7.62 -10.64
CA LEU A 5 1.54 6.81 -9.71
C LEU A 5 0.90 6.76 -8.31
N PRO A 6 0.49 7.88 -7.68
CA PRO A 6 -0.25 7.85 -6.41
C PRO A 6 -1.54 7.02 -6.45
N GLU A 7 -2.34 7.14 -7.52
CA GLU A 7 -3.57 6.37 -7.67
C GLU A 7 -3.30 4.88 -7.83
N PHE A 8 -2.30 4.53 -8.65
CA PHE A 8 -1.89 3.14 -8.82
C PHE A 8 -1.37 2.52 -7.51
N GLU A 9 -0.53 3.24 -6.77
CA GLU A 9 -0.03 2.79 -5.46
C GLU A 9 -1.19 2.60 -4.47
N LYS A 10 -2.17 3.49 -4.46
CA LYS A 10 -3.37 3.37 -3.62
C LYS A 10 -4.14 2.09 -3.94
N THR A 11 -4.44 1.84 -5.21
CA THR A 11 -5.15 0.63 -5.64
C THR A 11 -4.37 -0.65 -5.30
N MET A 12 -3.05 -0.66 -5.50
CA MET A 12 -2.22 -1.81 -5.12
C MET A 12 -2.25 -2.08 -3.62
N ILE A 13 -2.16 -1.03 -2.80
CA ILE A 13 -2.21 -1.14 -1.33
C ILE A 13 -3.57 -1.66 -0.88
N GLU A 14 -4.67 -1.13 -1.42
CA GLU A 14 -6.03 -1.59 -1.10
C GLU A 14 -6.22 -3.07 -1.46
N ALA A 15 -5.77 -3.48 -2.65
CA ALA A 15 -5.85 -4.87 -3.08
C ALA A 15 -5.04 -5.81 -2.17
N ALA A 16 -3.81 -5.43 -1.80
CA ALA A 16 -2.96 -6.22 -0.93
C ALA A 16 -3.52 -6.32 0.50
N LEU A 17 -4.05 -5.21 1.04
CA LEU A 17 -4.73 -5.22 2.34
C LEU A 17 -5.99 -6.08 2.30
N GLY A 18 -6.81 -5.99 1.25
CA GLY A 18 -7.98 -6.84 1.06
C GLY A 18 -7.62 -8.33 1.03
N LYS A 19 -6.59 -8.70 0.27
CA LYS A 19 -6.09 -10.08 0.17
C LYS A 19 -5.57 -10.64 1.50
N THR A 20 -5.08 -9.77 2.38
CA THR A 20 -4.46 -10.15 3.65
C THR A 20 -5.33 -9.88 4.87
N MET A 21 -6.61 -9.54 4.66
CA MET A 21 -7.55 -9.17 5.74
C MET A 21 -7.00 -8.03 6.63
N GLY A 22 -6.38 -7.04 6.00
CA GLY A 22 -5.82 -5.85 6.67
C GLY A 22 -4.47 -6.07 7.34
N LYS A 23 -3.86 -7.26 7.26
CA LYS A 23 -2.55 -7.55 7.86
C LYS A 23 -1.43 -6.85 7.08
N LYS A 24 -1.07 -5.63 7.52
CA LYS A 24 -0.05 -4.78 6.89
C LYS A 24 1.30 -5.49 6.64
N ASN A 25 1.74 -6.37 7.55
CA ASN A 25 2.98 -7.13 7.37
C ASN A 25 2.92 -8.09 6.18
N GLU A 26 1.80 -8.78 6.00
CA GLU A 26 1.60 -9.71 4.88
C GLU A 26 1.32 -8.95 3.59
N ALA A 27 0.58 -7.83 3.65
CA ALA A 27 0.37 -6.96 2.49
C ALA A 27 1.71 -6.40 1.96
N ALA A 28 2.62 -6.01 2.86
CA ALA A 28 3.95 -5.53 2.49
C ALA A 28 4.75 -6.63 1.78
N LYS A 29 4.73 -7.87 2.30
CA LYS A 29 5.35 -9.03 1.63
C LYS A 29 4.77 -9.28 0.24
N LEU A 30 3.45 -9.23 0.08
CA LEU A 30 2.79 -9.41 -1.22
C LEU A 30 3.21 -8.35 -2.25
N LEU A 31 3.42 -7.11 -1.81
CA LEU A 31 3.86 -6.00 -2.67
C LEU A 31 5.39 -5.99 -2.91
N GLY A 32 6.15 -6.88 -2.28
CA GLY A 32 7.62 -6.86 -2.33
C GLY A 32 8.22 -5.67 -1.58
N TRP A 33 7.46 -5.05 -0.67
CA TRP A 33 7.89 -3.90 0.12
C TRP A 33 8.26 -4.29 1.54
N GLY A 34 9.21 -3.56 2.13
CA GLY A 34 9.38 -3.59 3.58
C GLY A 34 8.14 -3.03 4.30
N ARG A 35 7.83 -3.54 5.50
CA ARG A 35 6.71 -3.04 6.34
C ARG A 35 6.75 -1.52 6.52
N ASN A 36 7.94 -0.96 6.73
CA ASN A 36 8.12 0.49 6.94
C ASN A 36 7.80 1.29 5.67
N THR A 37 8.17 0.76 4.50
CA THR A 37 7.83 1.35 3.20
C THR A 37 6.32 1.39 3.01
N LEU A 38 5.62 0.27 3.25
CA LEU A 38 4.16 0.24 3.16
C LEU A 38 3.52 1.22 4.14
N THR A 39 4.00 1.27 5.39
CA THR A 39 3.47 2.19 6.41
C THR A 39 3.66 3.65 5.99
N ARG A 40 4.82 4.00 5.43
CA ARG A 40 5.09 5.35 4.91
C ARG A 40 4.18 5.67 3.73
N LYS A 41 4.05 4.77 2.75
CA LYS A 41 3.17 4.95 1.58
C LYS A 41 1.71 5.16 1.97
N ILE A 42 1.20 4.37 2.91
CA ILE A 42 -0.16 4.52 3.46
C ILE A 42 -0.36 5.94 4.03
N LYS A 43 0.62 6.45 4.79
CA LYS A 43 0.57 7.81 5.35
C LYS A 43 0.67 8.89 4.28
N ASP A 44 1.63 8.76 3.35
CA ASP A 44 1.86 9.71 2.26
C ASP A 44 0.65 9.82 1.31
N LEU A 45 -0.08 8.72 1.13
CA LEU A 45 -1.29 8.64 0.30
C LEU A 45 -2.59 8.97 1.07
N GLY A 46 -2.51 9.35 2.35
CA GLY A 46 -3.67 9.71 3.17
C GLY A 46 -4.63 8.55 3.44
N MET A 47 -4.15 7.31 3.40
CA MET A 47 -4.94 6.09 3.64
C MET A 47 -4.94 5.77 5.14
N SER A 48 -5.54 6.63 5.96
CA SER A 48 -5.61 6.42 7.42
C SER A 48 -6.91 5.72 7.81
#